data_AF-A0AB35U4L5-F1
#
_entry.id   AF-A0AB35U4L5-F1
#
_cell.length_a   1.000
_cell.length_b   1.000
_cell.length_c   1.000
_cell.angle_alpha   90.00
_cell.angle_beta   90.00
_cell.angle_gamma   90.00
#
_symmetry.space_group_name_H-M   'P 1'
#
loop_
_entity.id
_entity.type
_entity.pdbx_description
1 polymer ?
#
loop_
_entity_poly.entity_id
_entity_poly.type
_entity_poly.pdbx_seq_one_letter_code
_entity_poly.pdbx_strand_id
1 'polypeptide(L)'
;YKEVGINVVGEELKAEARKQLDTEHGIKLKVMRSEQAEGAFAAIKEDMGFDRFHRRGLKTVKMEFLMVCLGYNLRKYHSWRLRRMAAVPHNMMS
;
A
#
# COMPACT_ATOMS: atom_id res chain seq x y z
N TYR A 1 -21.37 -34.34 -0.79
CA TYR A 1 -21.02 -33.85 0.56
C TYR A 1 -19.78 -32.98 0.46
N LYS A 2 -19.75 -31.79 1.07
CA LYS A 2 -18.51 -31.00 1.18
C LYS A 2 -17.75 -31.51 2.41
N GLU A 3 -16.56 -32.07 2.20
CA GLU A 3 -15.64 -32.34 3.29
C GLU A 3 -15.13 -31.01 3.85
N VAL A 4 -15.42 -30.74 5.11
CA VAL A 4 -14.87 -29.58 5.82
C VAL A 4 -13.59 -30.04 6.50
N GLY A 5 -12.46 -29.80 5.85
CA GLY A 5 -11.14 -29.97 6.48
C GLY A 5 -10.86 -28.81 7.43
N ILE A 6 -10.60 -29.11 8.71
CA ILE A 6 -10.17 -28.09 9.68
C ILE A 6 -8.68 -27.80 9.45
N ASN A 7 -8.35 -26.57 9.08
CA ASN A 7 -6.96 -26.11 8.98
C ASN A 7 -6.48 -25.55 10.33
N VAL A 8 -6.10 -26.45 11.24
CA VAL A 8 -5.67 -26.12 12.61
C VAL A 8 -4.50 -25.13 12.62
N VAL A 9 -3.48 -25.37 11.79
CA VAL A 9 -2.31 -24.50 11.65
C VAL A 9 -2.71 -23.08 11.19
N GLY A 10 -3.65 -22.99 10.24
CA GLY A 10 -4.15 -21.71 9.77
C GLY A 10 -4.89 -20.92 10.86
N GLU A 11 -5.64 -21.59 11.73
CA GLU A 11 -6.32 -20.93 12.85
C GLU A 11 -5.34 -20.45 13.93
N GLU A 12 -4.31 -21.23 14.23
CA GLU A 12 -3.24 -20.83 15.16
C GLU A 12 -2.50 -19.58 14.65
N LEU A 13 -2.11 -19.55 13.37
CA LEU A 13 -1.46 -18.39 12.77
C LEU A 13 -2.34 -17.13 12.79
N LYS A 14 -3.66 -17.29 12.56
CA LYS A 14 -4.61 -16.17 12.68
C LYS A 14 -4.75 -15.66 14.11
N ALA A 15 -4.70 -16.55 15.10
CA ALA A 15 -4.77 -16.17 16.51
C ALA A 15 -3.52 -15.39 16.93
N GLU A 16 -2.35 -15.84 16.51
CA GLU A 16 -1.08 -15.14 16.79
C GLU A 16 -1.02 -13.77 16.11
N ALA A 17 -1.40 -13.70 14.82
CA ALA A 17 -1.48 -12.42 14.11
C ALA A 17 -2.45 -11.44 14.80
N ARG A 18 -3.59 -11.92 15.31
CA ARG A 18 -4.53 -11.08 16.07
C ARG A 18 -3.90 -10.54 17.35
N LYS A 19 -3.25 -11.39 18.14
CA LYS A 19 -2.55 -10.95 19.37
C LYS A 19 -1.57 -9.82 19.07
N GLN A 20 -0.79 -9.93 18.00
CA GLN A 20 0.16 -8.90 17.59
C GLN A 20 -0.54 -7.60 17.15
N LEU A 21 -1.61 -7.72 16.35
CA LEU A 21 -2.37 -6.58 15.83
C LEU A 21 -3.22 -5.85 16.88
N ASP A 22 -3.57 -6.51 17.98
CA ASP A 22 -4.40 -5.95 19.06
C ASP A 22 -3.58 -5.30 20.18
N THR A 23 -2.25 -5.38 20.11
CA THR A 23 -1.37 -4.53 20.91
C THR A 23 -1.58 -3.05 20.56
N GLU A 24 -1.26 -2.14 21.48
CA GLU A 24 -1.33 -0.70 21.21
C GLU A 24 -0.48 -0.29 20.00
N HIS A 25 0.70 -0.90 19.84
CA HIS A 25 1.56 -0.71 18.68
C HIS A 25 0.92 -1.23 17.38
N GLY A 26 0.32 -2.43 17.42
CA GLY A 26 -0.40 -3.01 16.30
C GLY A 26 -1.60 -2.17 15.86
N ILE A 27 -2.35 -1.61 16.81
CA ILE A 27 -3.46 -0.69 16.54
C ILE A 27 -2.95 0.57 15.84
N LYS A 28 -1.86 1.18 16.32
CA LYS A 28 -1.23 2.35 15.67
C LYS A 28 -0.83 2.04 14.22
N LEU A 29 -0.22 0.88 13.97
CA LEU A 29 0.14 0.46 12.61
C LEU A 29 -1.09 0.25 11.70
N LYS A 30 -2.19 -0.31 12.24
CA LYS A 30 -3.45 -0.47 11.49
C LYS A 30 -4.02 0.89 11.06
N VAL A 31 -4.04 1.86 11.97
CA VAL A 31 -4.52 3.23 11.69
C VAL A 31 -3.64 3.89 10.63
N MET A 32 -2.31 3.90 10.82
CA MET A 32 -1.37 4.47 9.84
C MET A 32 -1.47 3.80 8.46
N ARG A 33 -1.78 2.50 8.40
CA ARG A 33 -2.01 1.81 7.13
C ARG A 33 -3.29 2.29 6.45
N SER A 34 -4.36 2.53 7.20
CA SER A 34 -5.62 3.07 6.65
C SER A 34 -5.40 4.46 6.07
N GLU A 35 -4.78 5.35 6.84
CA GLU A 35 -4.46 6.71 6.41
C GLU A 35 -3.59 6.73 5.15
N GLN A 36 -2.55 5.88 5.09
CA GLN A 36 -1.69 5.77 3.91
C GLN A 36 -2.44 5.23 2.69
N ALA A 37 -3.34 4.25 2.88
CA ALA A 37 -4.14 3.71 1.80
C ALA A 37 -5.12 4.76 1.25
N GLU A 38 -5.86 5.44 2.13
CA GLU A 38 -6.78 6.53 1.77
C GLU A 38 -6.05 7.66 1.04
N GLY A 39 -4.90 8.11 1.57
CA GLY A 39 -4.08 9.14 0.94
C GLY A 39 -3.57 8.72 -0.44
N ALA A 40 -3.20 7.44 -0.64
CA ALA A 40 -2.79 6.94 -1.94
C ALA A 40 -3.96 6.92 -2.94
N PHE A 41 -5.15 6.48 -2.53
CA PHE A 41 -6.32 6.49 -3.40
C PHE A 41 -6.78 7.91 -3.74
N ALA A 42 -6.75 8.83 -2.77
CA ALA A 42 -7.06 10.24 -3.00
C ALA A 42 -6.10 10.85 -4.03
N ALA A 43 -4.78 10.66 -3.88
CA ALA A 43 -3.79 11.17 -4.81
C ALA A 43 -3.88 10.55 -6.21
N ILE A 44 -4.27 9.27 -6.32
CA ILE A 44 -4.52 8.63 -7.61
C ILE A 44 -5.75 9.24 -8.30
N LYS A 45 -6.82 9.53 -7.57
CA LYS A 45 -8.04 10.10 -8.16
C LYS A 45 -7.88 11.58 -8.52
N GLU A 46 -7.48 12.40 -7.54
CA GLU A 46 -7.43 13.86 -7.69
C GLU A 46 -6.13 14.29 -8.39
N ASP A 47 -4.96 13.97 -7.83
CA ASP A 47 -3.67 14.48 -8.36
C ASP A 47 -3.24 13.81 -9.67
N MET A 48 -3.73 12.60 -9.96
CA MET A 48 -3.42 11.90 -11.22
C MET A 48 -4.61 11.88 -12.18
N GLY A 49 -5.78 12.39 -11.79
CA GLY A 49 -6.98 12.42 -12.62
C GLY A 49 -7.50 11.03 -13.01
N PHE A 50 -7.17 9.97 -12.25
CA PHE A 50 -7.63 8.61 -12.54
C PHE A 50 -9.00 8.36 -11.92
N ASP A 51 -10.04 8.91 -12.53
CA ASP A 51 -11.43 8.83 -12.06
C ASP A 51 -12.18 7.60 -12.60
N ARG A 52 -11.73 7.02 -13.72
CA ARG A 52 -12.35 5.87 -14.37
C ARG A 52 -11.35 4.96 -15.08
N PHE A 53 -11.72 3.68 -15.19
CA PHE A 53 -11.03 2.71 -16.04
C PHE A 53 -11.41 2.90 -17.51
N HIS A 54 -10.40 2.84 -18.38
CA HIS A 54 -10.56 2.93 -19.83
C HIS A 54 -10.64 1.54 -20.48
N ARG A 55 -10.12 0.51 -19.82
CA ARG A 55 -10.16 -0.88 -20.31
C ARG A 55 -11.41 -1.62 -19.82
N ARG A 56 -11.75 -2.71 -20.51
CA ARG A 56 -12.85 -3.61 -20.16
C ARG A 56 -12.34 -5.04 -19.98
N GLY A 57 -12.92 -5.74 -19.01
CA GLY A 57 -12.52 -7.09 -18.60
C GLY A 57 -11.51 -7.08 -17.46
N LEU A 58 -11.67 -8.00 -16.51
CA LEU A 58 -10.92 -7.97 -15.24
C LEU A 58 -9.39 -8.00 -15.44
N LYS A 59 -8.91 -8.80 -16.40
CA LYS A 59 -7.47 -8.94 -16.68
C LYS A 59 -6.83 -7.61 -17.13
N THR A 60 -7.46 -6.90 -18.05
CA THR A 60 -6.94 -5.67 -18.65
C THR A 60 -7.13 -4.48 -17.70
N VAL A 61 -8.25 -4.42 -16.99
CA VAL A 61 -8.49 -3.45 -15.90
C VAL A 61 -7.44 -3.59 -14.80
N LYS A 62 -7.11 -4.83 -14.40
CA LYS A 62 -6.05 -5.08 -13.42
C LYS A 62 -4.70 -4.55 -13.92
N MET A 63 -4.36 -4.80 -15.18
CA MET A 63 -3.11 -4.29 -15.77
C MET A 63 -3.08 -2.76 -15.80
N GLU A 64 -4.18 -2.12 -16.22
CA GLU A 64 -4.33 -0.65 -16.20
C GLU A 64 -4.08 -0.11 -14.79
N PHE A 65 -4.73 -0.68 -13.78
CA PHE A 65 -4.57 -0.23 -12.40
C PHE A 65 -3.14 -0.44 -11.88
N LEU A 66 -2.50 -1.57 -12.21
CA LEU A 66 -1.11 -1.83 -11.83
C LEU A 66 -0.15 -0.78 -12.40
N MET A 67 -0.36 -0.35 -13.65
CA MET A 67 0.46 0.69 -14.27
C MET A 67 0.26 2.05 -13.58
N VAL A 68 -0.97 2.39 -13.19
CA VAL A 68 -1.28 3.60 -12.42
C VAL A 68 -0.58 3.56 -11.06
N CYS A 69 -0.70 2.45 -10.33
CA CYS A 69 -0.02 2.27 -9.04
C CYS A 69 1.51 2.34 -9.16
N LEU A 70 2.09 1.80 -10.24
CA LEU A 70 3.52 1.90 -10.52
C LEU A 70 3.92 3.37 -10.71
N GLY A 71 3.20 4.11 -11.55
CA GLY A 71 3.43 5.54 -11.77
C GLY A 71 3.34 6.36 -10.47
N TYR A 72 2.33 6.10 -9.64
CA TYR A 72 2.17 6.72 -8.32
C TYR A 72 3.38 6.46 -7.41
N ASN A 73 3.80 5.19 -7.30
CA ASN A 73 4.92 4.80 -6.44
C ASN A 73 6.25 5.42 -6.91
N LEU A 74 6.50 5.43 -8.23
CA LEU A 74 7.68 6.07 -8.81
C LEU A 74 7.71 7.57 -8.53
N ARG A 75 6.58 8.27 -8.72
CA ARG A 75 6.45 9.70 -8.40
C ARG A 75 6.74 9.96 -6.92
N LYS A 76 6.12 9.19 -6.03
CA LYS A 76 6.32 9.31 -4.56
C LYS A 76 7.77 9.07 -4.16
N TYR A 77 8.40 8.03 -4.70
CA TYR A 77 9.81 7.72 -4.45
C TYR A 77 10.73 8.83 -4.95
N HIS A 78 10.50 9.34 -6.16
CA HIS A 78 11.29 10.42 -6.74
C HIS A 78 11.22 11.69 -5.88
N SER A 79 10.02 12.11 -5.47
CA SER A 79 9.83 13.25 -4.57
C SER A 79 10.47 13.05 -3.19
N TRP A 80 10.45 11.83 -2.66
CA TRP A 80 11.17 11.49 -1.43
C TRP A 80 12.69 11.60 -1.62
N ARG A 81 13.24 11.06 -2.71
CA ARG A 81 14.66 11.11 -3.03
C ARG A 81 15.16 12.56 -3.16
N LEU A 82 14.44 13.42 -3.87
CA LEU A 82 14.80 14.83 -4.04
C LEU A 82 14.82 15.58 -2.70
N ARG A 83 13.78 15.42 -1.88
CA ARG A 83 13.73 16.03 -0.54
C ARG A 83 14.89 15.57 0.34
N ARG A 84 15.23 14.29 0.26
CA ARG A 84 16.36 13.71 1.01
C ARG A 84 17.69 14.25 0.52
N MET A 85 17.90 14.41 -0.79
CA MET A 85 19.11 15.03 -1.34
C MET A 85 19.25 16.50 -0.92
N ALA A 86 18.16 17.26 -0.95
CA ALA A 86 18.16 18.66 -0.50
C ALA A 86 18.42 18.81 1.01
N ALA A 87 18.14 17.78 1.79
CA ALA A 87 18.38 17.75 3.24
C ALA A 87 19.80 17.30 3.62
N VAL A 88 20.61 16.79 2.68
CA VAL A 88 22.04 16.49 2.95
C VAL A 88 22.83 17.79 2.81
N PRO A 89 23.50 18.29 3.89
CA PRO A 89 24.30 19.49 3.80
C PRO A 89 25.45 19.29 2.80
N HIS A 90 25.69 20.30 1.96
CA HIS A 90 26.65 20.30 0.85
C HIS A 90 28.08 19.90 1.27
N ASN A 91 28.39 20.06 2.56
CA ASN A 91 29.67 19.89 3.22
C ASN A 91 30.07 18.41 3.44
N MET A 92 29.19 17.45 3.15
CA MET A 92 29.40 16.02 3.41
C MET A 92 29.65 15.21 2.12
N MET A 93 29.79 15.88 0.97
CA MET A 93 30.04 15.25 -0.33
C MET A 93 31.44 15.52 -0.91
N SER A 94 32.39 16.00 -0.09
CA SER A 94 33.81 16.10 -0.45
C SER A 94 34.60 14.91 0.07
#